data_AF-A0A957LTY3-F1
#
_entry.id   AF-A0A957LTY3-F1
#
_cell.length_a   1.000
_cell.length_b   1.000
_cell.length_c   1.000
_cell.angle_alpha   90.00
_cell.angle_beta   90.00
_cell.angle_gamma   90.00
#
_symmetry.space_group_name_H-M   'P 1'
#
loop_
_entity.id
_entity.type
_entity.pdbx_description
1 polymer ?
#
loop_
_entity_poly.entity_id
_entity_poly.type
_entity_poly.pdbx_seq_one_letter_code
_entity_poly.pdbx_strand_id
1 'polypeptide(L)' 'PEVGLPETPDVGSITYRSLQQDPAGGVIASGSQLFLALVAPPPDVVDAYSFFGKIVDGVEVLSTLTVSDTIESITIIEE' A
#
# COMPACT_ATOMS: atom_id res chain seq x y z
N PRO A 1 9.41 3.49 -13.80
CA PRO A 1 8.76 2.24 -13.34
C PRO A 1 8.71 2.23 -11.82
N GLU A 2 7.52 2.07 -11.24
CA GLU A 2 7.38 1.87 -9.80
C GLU A 2 7.93 0.48 -9.46
N VAL A 3 8.94 0.43 -8.60
CA VAL A 3 9.55 -0.81 -8.12
C VAL A 3 9.10 -1.02 -6.68
N GLY A 4 8.63 -2.23 -6.38
CA GLY A 4 8.23 -2.57 -5.01
C GLY A 4 9.42 -2.51 -4.06
N LEU A 5 9.16 -2.25 -2.79
CA LEU A 5 10.17 -2.37 -1.73
C LEU A 5 10.53 -3.86 -1.55
N PRO A 6 11.81 -4.18 -1.27
CA PRO A 6 12.26 -5.56 -1.04
C PRO A 6 11.81 -6.13 0.32
N GLU A 7 10.96 -5.42 1.06
CA GLU A 7 10.48 -5.85 2.37
C GLU A 7 9.30 -6.81 2.24
N THR A 8 9.27 -7.84 3.09
CA THR A 8 8.11 -8.72 3.21
C THR A 8 6.91 -7.89 3.68
N PRO A 9 5.80 -7.84 2.93
CA PRO A 9 4.62 -7.09 3.34
C PRO A 9 4.05 -7.61 4.66
N ASP A 10 3.59 -6.69 5.51
CA ASP A 10 3.01 -6.96 6.82
C ASP A 10 1.88 -5.94 7.09
N VAL A 11 1.30 -5.96 8.29
CA VAL A 11 0.39 -4.91 8.76
C VAL A 11 1.05 -3.53 8.57
N GLY A 12 0.29 -2.59 8.00
CA GLY A 12 0.74 -1.23 7.71
C GLY A 12 1.52 -1.08 6.40
N SER A 13 1.73 -2.16 5.63
CA SER A 13 2.27 -2.04 4.28
C SER A 13 1.32 -1.28 3.35
N ILE A 14 1.89 -0.46 2.47
CA ILE A 14 1.17 0.43 1.55
C ILE A 14 1.44 -0.01 0.11
N THR A 15 0.37 -0.14 -0.67
CA THR A 15 0.45 -0.46 -2.10
C THR A 15 -0.51 0.40 -2.90
N TYR A 16 -0.21 0.61 -4.19
CA TYR A 16 -1.18 1.18 -5.11
C TYR A 16 -2.26 0.14 -5.46
N ARG A 17 -3.45 0.63 -5.82
CA ARG A 17 -4.41 -0.20 -6.51
C ARG A 17 -3.96 -0.39 -7.97
N SER A 18 -3.49 -1.58 -8.30
CA SER A 18 -3.16 -1.97 -9.67
C SER A 18 -4.45 -2.17 -10.48
N LEU A 19 -4.45 -1.65 -11.72
CA LEU A 19 -5.45 -1.96 -12.74
C LEU A 19 -5.00 -3.16 -13.58
N GLN A 20 -3.69 -3.25 -13.83
CA GLN A 20 -3.07 -4.33 -14.57
C GLN A 20 -1.58 -4.42 -14.18
N GLN A 21 -1.04 -5.64 -14.17
CA GLN A 21 0.41 -5.87 -14.18
C GLN A 21 0.81 -6.24 -15.60
N ASP A 22 1.88 -5.62 -16.11
CA ASP A 22 2.46 -6.04 -17.37
C ASP A 22 3.29 -7.32 -17.20
N PRO A 23 3.60 -8.06 -18.29
CA PRO A 23 4.39 -9.29 -18.23
C PRO A 23 5.84 -9.12 -17.78
N ALA A 24 6.35 -7.88 -17.70
CA ALA A 24 7.68 -7.52 -17.23
C ALA A 24 7.69 -7.09 -15.75
N GLY A 25 6.55 -7.19 -15.06
CA GLY A 25 6.41 -6.82 -13.65
C GLY A 25 6.14 -5.33 -13.40
N GLY A 26 5.89 -4.54 -14.45
CA GLY A 26 5.48 -3.15 -14.33
C GLY A 26 4.03 -3.03 -13.90
N VAL A 27 3.75 -2.17 -12.90
CA VAL A 27 2.39 -1.91 -12.45
C VAL A 27 1.77 -0.76 -13.21
N ILE A 28 0.60 -1.00 -13.80
CA ILE A 28 -0.31 0.04 -14.27
C ILE A 28 -1.26 0.35 -13.12
N ALA A 29 -0.97 1.42 -12.37
CA ALA A 29 -1.75 1.83 -11.22
C ALA A 29 -2.96 2.69 -11.61
N SER A 30 -3.97 2.69 -10.74
CA SER A 30 -5.23 3.44 -10.88
C SER A 30 -5.09 4.97 -10.69
N GLY A 31 -3.89 5.53 -10.80
CA GLY A 31 -3.61 6.94 -10.50
C GLY A 31 -3.24 7.15 -9.04
N SER A 32 -4.20 7.55 -8.20
CA SER A 32 -3.94 7.97 -6.80
C SER A 32 -4.52 7.04 -5.73
N GLN A 33 -5.19 5.96 -6.11
CA GLN A 33 -5.78 5.03 -5.15
C GLN A 33 -4.72 4.14 -4.51
N LEU A 34 -4.72 4.09 -3.18
CA LEU A 34 -3.81 3.34 -2.35
C LEU A 34 -4.57 2.42 -1.38
N PHE A 35 -3.92 1.33 -0.99
CA PHE A 35 -4.38 0.43 0.05
C PHE A 35 -3.40 0.42 1.20
N LEU A 36 -3.95 0.34 2.42
CA LEU A 36 -3.22 0.13 3.66
C LEU A 36 -3.54 -1.28 4.15
N ALA A 37 -2.52 -2.09 4.41
CA ALA A 37 -2.69 -3.44 4.92
C ALA A 37 -3.16 -3.41 6.39
N LEU A 38 -4.44 -3.70 6.65
CA LEU A 38 -4.97 -3.80 8.01
C LEU A 38 -4.55 -5.11 8.70
N VAL A 39 -4.19 -6.12 7.92
CA VAL A 39 -3.68 -7.43 8.34
C VAL A 39 -2.51 -7.80 7.43
N ALA A 40 -1.67 -8.75 7.85
CA ALA A 40 -0.60 -9.27 7.02
C ALA A 40 -1.16 -9.80 5.69
N PRO A 41 -0.70 -9.31 4.52
CA PRO A 41 -1.19 -9.75 3.23
C PRO A 41 -0.86 -11.23 3.00
N PRO A 42 -1.81 -12.04 2.46
CA PRO A 42 -1.52 -13.41 2.09
C PRO A 42 -0.57 -13.45 0.86
N PRO A 43 0.15 -14.56 0.64
CA PRO A 43 1.21 -14.63 -0.39
C PRO A 43 0.76 -14.29 -1.80
N ASP A 44 -0.46 -14.67 -2.18
CA ASP A 44 -1.06 -14.38 -3.48
C ASP A 44 -1.30 -12.87 -3.71
N VAL A 45 -1.59 -12.13 -2.64
CA VAL A 45 -1.70 -10.66 -2.67
C VAL A 45 -0.31 -10.02 -2.74
N VAL A 46 0.68 -10.59 -2.05
CA VAL A 46 2.08 -10.11 -2.11
C VAL A 46 2.60 -10.13 -3.55
N ASP A 47 2.30 -11.19 -4.30
CA ASP A 47 2.75 -11.33 -5.68
C ASP A 47 1.96 -10.44 -6.66
N ALA A 48 0.69 -10.14 -6.37
CA ALA A 48 -0.21 -9.39 -7.25
C ALA A 48 -0.12 -7.85 -7.11
N TYR A 49 0.50 -7.35 -6.04
CA TYR A 49 0.57 -5.93 -5.72
C TYR A 49 2.01 -5.46 -5.54
N SER A 50 2.28 -4.21 -5.92
CA SER A 50 3.60 -3.60 -5.68
C SER A 50 3.55 -2.69 -4.47
N PHE A 51 3.99 -3.23 -3.36
CA PHE A 51 4.14 -2.51 -2.10
C PHE A 51 5.31 -1.52 -2.19
N PHE A 52 5.06 -0.27 -1.83
CA PHE A 52 6.04 0.81 -1.99
C PHE A 52 6.31 1.60 -0.69
N GLY A 53 5.55 1.33 0.37
CA GLY A 53 5.69 2.03 1.63
C GLY A 53 5.26 1.18 2.81
N LYS A 54 5.59 1.66 4.01
CA LYS A 54 5.25 1.05 5.28
C LYS A 54 4.94 2.12 6.31
N ILE A 55 3.84 1.95 7.05
CA ILE A 55 3.53 2.77 8.20
C ILE A 55 4.53 2.44 9.32
N VAL A 56 5.28 3.45 9.76
CA VAL A 56 6.29 3.32 10.82
C VAL A 56 5.82 3.86 12.17
N ASP A 57 4.75 4.65 12.18
CA ASP A 57 4.15 5.24 13.39
C ASP A 57 2.63 5.30 13.24
N GLY A 58 1.89 5.16 14.36
CA GLY A 58 0.43 5.16 14.39
C GLY A 58 -0.24 3.93 13.76
N VAL A 59 0.44 2.77 13.71
CA VAL A 59 -0.11 1.54 13.11
C VAL A 59 -1.37 1.05 13.84
N GLU A 60 -1.50 1.36 15.13
CA GLU A 60 -2.65 1.02 15.96
C GLU A 60 -3.95 1.69 15.47
N VAL A 61 -3.85 2.84 14.81
CA VAL A 61 -5.01 3.56 14.25
C VAL A 61 -5.71 2.71 13.19
N LEU A 62 -4.95 1.91 12.41
CA LEU A 62 -5.51 1.05 11.37
C LEU A 62 -6.61 0.12 11.88
N SER A 63 -6.47 -0.38 13.11
CA SER A 63 -7.45 -1.29 13.73
C SER A 63 -8.76 -0.61 14.13
N THR A 64 -8.77 0.72 14.18
CA THR A 64 -9.91 1.54 14.60
C THR A 64 -10.64 2.19 13.43
N LEU A 65 -10.05 2.14 12.22
CA LEU A 65 -10.62 2.75 11.03
C LEU A 65 -11.96 2.09 10.65
N THR A 66 -12.90 2.93 10.26
CA THR A 66 -14.23 2.58 9.77
C THR A 66 -14.39 3.02 8.33
N VAL A 67 -15.41 2.49 7.66
CA VAL A 67 -15.75 2.87 6.28
C VAL A 67 -16.25 4.32 6.14
N SER A 68 -16.48 5.01 7.25
CA SER A 68 -16.92 6.42 7.27
C SER A 68 -15.77 7.40 7.46
N ASP A 69 -14.56 6.91 7.77
CA ASP A 69 -13.42 7.79 7.99
C ASP A 69 -12.91 8.41 6.69
N THR A 70 -12.42 9.64 6.81
CA THR A 70 -11.90 10.43 5.69
C THR A 70 -10.51 10.94 6.00
N ILE A 71 -9.60 10.83 5.05
CA ILE A 71 -8.27 11.46 5.14
C ILE A 71 -8.46 12.98 5.00
N GLU A 72 -8.16 13.72 6.06
CA GLU A 72 -8.28 15.19 6.05
C GLU A 72 -7.12 15.86 5.31
N SER A 73 -5.89 15.35 5.48
CA SER A 73 -4.71 15.90 4.83
C SER A 73 -3.61 14.85 4.66
N ILE A 74 -2.79 15.03 3.63
CA ILE A 74 -1.55 14.29 3.41
C ILE A 74 -0.45 15.32 3.19
N THR A 75 0.63 15.24 3.97
CA THR A 75 1.82 16.08 3.82
C THR A 75 3.00 15.19 3.49
N ILE A 76 3.70 15.51 2.41
CA ILE A 76 4.93 14.82 2.01
C ILE A 76 6.10 15.71 2.46
N ILE A 77 7.02 15.11 3.23
CA ILE A 77 8.26 15.73 3.65
C ILE A 77 9.42 14.98 2.99
N GLU A 78 10.42 15.73 2.52
CA GLU A 78 11.67 15.14 2.03
C GLU A 78 12.56 14.84 3.25
N GLU A 79 13.08 13.62 3.33
CA GLU A 79 14.03 13.18 4.37
C GLU A 79 15.46 13.14 3.82
#